data_AF-A0A2H5C564-F1
#
_entry.id   AF-A0A2H5C564-F1
#
_cell.length_a   1.000
_cell.length_b   1.000
_cell.length_c   1.000
_cell.angle_alpha   90.00
_cell.angle_beta   90.00
_cell.angle_gamma   90.00
#
_symmetry.space_group_name_H-M   'P 1'
#
loop_
_entity.id
_entity.type
_entity.pdbx_description
1 polymer ?
#
loop_
_entity_poly.entity_id
_entity_poly.type
_entity_poly.pdbx_seq_one_letter_code
_entity_poly.pdbx_strand_id
1 'polypeptide(L)'
;MAPHEKALFAIFGLQYFLDDRKAALKLMDTLNLSCRIKSKRDSGKFCTPVYSLAKSAFQRVIKSNGAQQWLKQHRYVRSGLVWLYAHDLRLTPPNWIWLKGVDRTLFYALHRANTTKGFIEGAGVVAVARAEAEAMRLVFPALNPVLMKRWKAYGGICSVSVLSGMNHNQIATGNAAS
;
A
#
# COMPACT_ATOMS: atom_id res chain seq x y z
N MET A 1 -9.54 2.13 -10.25
CA MET A 1 -9.15 2.71 -8.96
C MET A 1 -10.40 3.05 -8.16
N ALA A 2 -10.49 2.52 -6.95
CA ALA A 2 -11.52 2.85 -5.96
C ALA A 2 -11.34 4.31 -5.45
N PRO A 3 -12.37 4.92 -4.83
CA PRO A 3 -12.31 6.31 -4.37
C PRO A 3 -11.15 6.60 -3.40
N HIS A 4 -10.88 5.69 -2.46
CA HIS A 4 -9.76 5.81 -1.53
C HIS A 4 -8.41 5.72 -2.23
N GLU A 5 -8.26 4.80 -3.18
CA GLU A 5 -7.04 4.67 -3.99
C GLU A 5 -6.76 5.94 -4.81
N LYS A 6 -7.81 6.57 -5.37
CA LYS A 6 -7.66 7.84 -6.09
C LYS A 6 -7.20 8.97 -5.18
N ALA A 7 -7.73 9.04 -3.96
CA ALA A 7 -7.32 10.05 -2.98
C ALA A 7 -5.86 9.83 -2.53
N LEU A 8 -5.47 8.58 -2.26
CA LEU A 8 -4.08 8.22 -1.97
C LEU A 8 -3.15 8.58 -3.12
N PHE A 9 -3.52 8.20 -4.34
CA PHE A 9 -2.77 8.51 -5.55
C PHE A 9 -2.61 10.02 -5.76
N ALA A 10 -3.65 10.81 -5.48
CA ALA A 10 -3.56 12.26 -5.58
C ALA A 10 -2.55 12.85 -4.59
N ILE A 11 -2.55 12.40 -3.34
CA ILE A 11 -1.60 12.88 -2.32
C ILE A 11 -0.18 12.46 -2.68
N PHE A 12 0.03 11.19 -2.98
CA PHE A 12 1.35 10.66 -3.32
C PHE A 12 1.88 11.26 -4.61
N GLY A 13 1.03 11.43 -5.62
CA GLY A 13 1.42 11.98 -6.90
C GLY A 13 1.68 13.48 -6.87
N LEU A 14 1.05 14.25 -5.97
CA LEU A 14 1.42 15.65 -5.75
C LEU A 14 2.88 15.76 -5.26
N GLN A 15 3.30 14.87 -4.36
CA GLN A 15 4.69 14.83 -3.89
C GLN A 15 5.62 14.29 -4.97
N TYR A 16 5.33 13.11 -5.53
CA TYR A 16 6.27 12.39 -6.39
C TYR A 16 6.39 12.97 -7.80
N PHE A 17 5.26 13.30 -8.44
CA PHE A 17 5.27 13.75 -9.84
C PHE A 17 5.40 15.27 -9.99
N LEU A 18 4.96 16.02 -8.98
CA LEU A 18 4.87 17.48 -9.05
C LEU A 18 5.76 18.19 -8.01
N ASP A 19 6.47 17.45 -7.17
CA ASP A 19 7.30 17.95 -6.06
C ASP A 19 6.59 18.97 -5.14
N ASP A 20 5.26 18.88 -5.07
CA ASP A 20 4.41 19.84 -4.35
C ASP A 20 4.05 19.30 -2.95
N ARG A 21 5.07 19.28 -2.07
CA ARG A 21 4.92 18.78 -0.70
C ARG A 21 3.87 19.51 0.12
N LYS A 22 3.80 20.83 -0.05
CA LYS A 22 2.86 21.67 0.70
C LYS A 22 1.41 21.33 0.30
N ALA A 23 1.14 21.15 -1.00
CA ALA A 23 -0.19 20.74 -1.44
C ALA A 23 -0.53 19.31 -1.00
N ALA A 24 0.44 18.38 -1.05
CA ALA A 24 0.23 17.00 -0.60
C ALA A 24 -0.15 16.94 0.89
N LEU A 25 0.59 17.64 1.75
CA LEU A 25 0.30 17.73 3.19
C LEU A 25 -1.06 18.40 3.45
N LYS A 26 -1.33 19.53 2.79
CA LYS A 26 -2.61 20.23 2.92
C LYS A 26 -3.79 19.35 2.52
N LEU A 27 -3.67 18.60 1.43
CA LEU A 27 -4.71 17.68 0.98
C LEU A 27 -4.91 16.54 1.97
N MET A 28 -3.82 15.96 2.47
CA MET A 28 -3.86 14.92 3.51
C MET A 28 -4.57 15.40 4.77
N ASP A 29 -4.19 16.58 5.30
CA ASP A 29 -4.81 17.16 6.50
C ASP A 29 -6.28 17.50 6.26
N THR A 30 -6.61 18.03 5.09
CA THR A 30 -8.00 18.33 4.71
C THR A 30 -8.86 17.06 4.68
N LEU A 31 -8.35 15.95 4.13
CA LEU A 31 -9.06 14.68 4.16
C LEU A 31 -9.20 14.13 5.58
N ASN A 32 -8.16 14.23 6.40
CA ASN A 32 -8.21 13.80 7.80
C ASN A 32 -9.22 14.61 8.63
N LEU A 33 -9.28 15.93 8.43
CA LEU A 33 -10.27 16.80 9.05
C LEU A 33 -11.69 16.50 8.56
N SER A 34 -11.85 16.12 7.29
CA SER A 34 -13.17 15.72 6.77
C SER A 34 -13.75 14.50 7.49
N CYS A 35 -12.89 13.61 8.00
CA CYS A 35 -13.30 12.48 8.84
C CYS A 35 -13.70 12.88 10.27
N ARG A 36 -13.30 14.06 10.77
CA ARG A 36 -13.69 14.51 12.12
C ARG A 36 -15.08 15.12 12.18
N ILE A 37 -15.63 15.53 11.04
CA ILE A 37 -16.99 16.05 10.96
C ILE A 37 -17.92 14.85 11.19
N LYS A 38 -18.46 14.72 12.42
CA LYS A 38 -19.52 13.76 12.76
C LYS A 38 -20.74 14.09 11.92
N SER A 39 -20.77 13.57 10.71
CA SER A 39 -21.86 13.78 9.78
C SER A 39 -22.98 12.83 10.15
N LYS A 40 -24.24 13.31 10.17
CA LYS A 40 -25.44 12.44 10.19
C LYS A 40 -25.41 11.36 9.07
N ARG A 41 -24.55 11.54 8.07
CA ARG A 41 -24.29 10.65 6.93
C ARG A 41 -23.65 9.32 7.33
N ASP A 42 -22.92 9.27 8.44
CA ASP A 42 -22.13 8.10 8.80
C ASP A 42 -22.91 7.03 9.57
N SER A 43 -24.13 7.30 10.07
CA SER A 43 -25.03 6.29 10.68
C SER A 43 -24.33 5.21 11.53
N GLY A 44 -23.30 5.60 12.30
CA GLY A 44 -22.51 4.71 13.17
C GLY A 44 -21.33 3.97 12.51
N LYS A 45 -21.07 4.16 11.21
CA LYS A 45 -19.91 3.63 10.47
C LYS A 45 -18.68 4.53 10.62
N PHE A 46 -17.49 3.91 10.53
CA PHE A 46 -16.20 4.60 10.60
C PHE A 46 -16.15 5.77 9.61
N CYS A 47 -15.78 6.96 10.11
CA CYS A 47 -15.72 8.20 9.35
C CYS A 47 -14.93 8.03 8.05
N THR A 48 -15.64 8.03 6.93
CA THR A 48 -15.03 8.00 5.60
C THR A 48 -14.72 9.42 5.14
N PRO A 49 -13.54 9.68 4.55
CA PRO A 49 -13.20 11.01 4.10
C PRO A 49 -14.07 11.42 2.91
N VAL A 50 -14.25 12.72 2.76
CA VAL A 50 -14.96 13.29 1.61
C VAL A 50 -14.04 13.25 0.38
N TYR A 51 -14.12 12.18 -0.41
CA TYR A 51 -13.24 11.95 -1.57
C TYR A 51 -13.33 13.01 -2.69
N SER A 52 -14.41 13.78 -2.76
CA SER A 52 -14.54 14.85 -3.75
C SER A 52 -13.47 15.93 -3.60
N LEU A 53 -12.93 16.11 -2.40
CA LEU A 53 -11.85 17.07 -2.10
C LEU A 53 -10.54 16.73 -2.84
N ALA A 54 -10.32 15.46 -3.15
CA ALA A 54 -9.13 15.01 -3.89
C ALA A 54 -9.32 15.04 -5.41
N LYS A 55 -10.52 15.34 -5.94
CA LYS A 55 -10.84 15.21 -7.37
C LYS A 55 -10.00 16.16 -8.24
N SER A 56 -9.84 17.41 -7.83
CA SER A 56 -9.05 18.41 -8.56
C SER A 56 -7.57 18.06 -8.57
N ALA A 57 -7.02 17.68 -7.41
CA ALA A 57 -5.64 17.20 -7.28
C ALA A 57 -5.38 15.95 -8.13
N PHE A 58 -6.30 14.98 -8.10
CA PHE A 58 -6.22 13.77 -8.92
C PHE A 58 -6.16 14.10 -10.42
N GLN A 59 -7.02 15.02 -10.90
CA GLN A 59 -7.02 15.45 -12.30
C GLN A 59 -5.72 16.17 -12.71
N ARG A 60 -5.10 16.91 -11.80
CA ARG A 60 -3.79 17.55 -12.04
C ARG A 60 -2.69 16.49 -12.15
N VAL A 61 -2.67 15.53 -11.22
CA VAL A 61 -1.67 14.47 -11.15
C VAL A 61 -1.74 13.53 -12.35
N ILE A 62 -2.94 13.05 -12.71
CA ILE A 62 -3.13 12.08 -13.81
C ILE A 62 -2.68 12.65 -15.16
N LYS A 63 -2.72 13.97 -15.35
CA LYS A 63 -2.28 14.64 -16.58
C LYS A 63 -0.76 14.73 -16.70
N SER A 64 -0.01 14.50 -15.62
CA SER A 64 1.46 14.54 -15.66
C SER A 64 2.02 13.36 -16.45
N ASN A 65 3.11 13.61 -17.19
CA ASN A 65 3.80 12.56 -17.97
C ASN A 65 4.30 11.43 -17.07
N GLY A 66 4.81 11.77 -15.88
CA GLY A 66 5.25 10.78 -14.89
C GLY A 66 4.12 9.85 -14.43
N ALA A 67 2.93 10.40 -14.16
CA ALA A 67 1.77 9.59 -13.79
C ALA A 67 1.33 8.65 -14.92
N GLN A 68 1.35 9.13 -16.17
CA GLN A 68 1.01 8.30 -17.34
C GLN A 68 2.00 7.16 -17.55
N GLN A 69 3.29 7.41 -17.35
CA GLN A 69 4.31 6.36 -17.41
C GLN A 69 4.14 5.34 -16.28
N TRP A 70 3.89 5.81 -15.06
CA TRP A 70 3.64 4.97 -13.90
C TRP A 70 2.43 4.04 -14.10
N LEU A 71 1.34 4.54 -14.71
CA LEU A 71 0.15 3.75 -15.02
C LEU A 71 0.41 2.63 -16.02
N LYS A 72 1.37 2.80 -16.93
CA LYS A 72 1.78 1.76 -17.89
C LYS A 72 2.67 0.70 -17.24
N GLN A 73 3.43 1.09 -16.21
CA GLN A 73 4.40 0.23 -15.53
C GLN A 73 3.77 -0.66 -14.45
N HIS A 74 2.78 -0.16 -13.72
CA HIS A 74 2.15 -0.89 -12.62
C HIS A 74 0.83 -1.51 -13.01
N ARG A 75 0.74 -2.85 -12.92
CA ARG A 75 -0.48 -3.59 -13.27
C ARG A 75 -1.54 -3.54 -12.18
N TYR A 76 -1.10 -3.56 -10.91
CA TYR A 76 -2.02 -3.49 -9.77
C TYR A 76 -1.91 -2.15 -9.05
N VAL A 77 -3.06 -1.54 -8.76
CA VAL A 77 -3.14 -0.22 -8.11
C VAL A 77 -2.53 -0.25 -6.71
N ARG A 78 -2.86 -1.25 -5.89
CA ARG A 78 -2.38 -1.36 -4.51
C ARG A 78 -0.87 -1.53 -4.42
N SER A 79 -0.27 -2.34 -5.30
CA SER A 79 1.19 -2.53 -5.32
C SER A 79 1.89 -1.29 -5.84
N GLY A 80 1.35 -0.64 -6.88
CA GLY A 80 1.85 0.64 -7.36
C GLY A 80 1.83 1.72 -6.28
N LEU A 81 0.74 1.84 -5.51
CA LEU A 81 0.65 2.83 -4.42
C LEU A 81 1.70 2.58 -3.33
N VAL A 82 1.95 1.31 -2.99
CA VAL A 82 3.02 0.93 -2.06
C VAL A 82 4.39 1.26 -2.64
N TRP A 83 4.60 1.01 -3.93
CA TRP A 83 5.84 1.38 -4.63
C TRP A 83 6.08 2.89 -4.59
N LEU A 84 5.06 3.67 -4.91
CA LEU A 84 5.11 5.13 -4.93
C LEU A 84 5.47 5.67 -3.54
N TYR A 85 4.82 5.14 -2.50
CA TYR A 85 5.11 5.47 -1.11
C TYR A 85 6.53 5.09 -0.66
N ALA A 86 7.08 3.98 -1.18
CA ALA A 86 8.44 3.55 -0.84
C ALA A 86 9.54 4.40 -1.50
N HIS A 87 9.31 4.97 -2.68
CA HIS A 87 10.39 5.53 -3.50
C HIS A 87 10.70 7.01 -3.24
N ASP A 88 9.77 7.80 -2.67
CA ASP A 88 10.08 9.23 -2.46
C ASP A 88 9.22 9.95 -1.41
N LEU A 89 8.36 9.22 -0.69
CA LEU A 89 7.50 9.88 0.28
C LEU A 89 8.21 9.98 1.63
N ARG A 90 8.96 11.08 1.79
CA ARG A 90 9.35 11.65 3.10
C ARG A 90 8.14 12.28 3.82
N LEU A 91 6.95 11.72 3.63
CA LEU A 91 5.82 12.00 4.50
C LEU A 91 6.04 11.25 5.79
N THR A 92 5.79 11.92 6.91
CA THR A 92 5.82 11.29 8.22
C THR A 92 4.93 10.04 8.21
N PRO A 93 5.33 8.94 8.87
CA PRO A 93 4.51 7.75 8.97
C PRO A 93 3.06 8.05 9.43
N PRO A 94 2.13 7.13 9.16
CA PRO A 94 0.87 7.47 8.51
C PRO A 94 -0.18 8.21 9.38
N ASN A 95 -0.54 9.42 8.93
CA ASN A 95 -1.71 10.19 9.39
C ASN A 95 -3.06 9.70 8.82
N TRP A 96 -3.12 8.55 8.14
CA TRP A 96 -4.23 8.10 7.29
C TRP A 96 -5.14 7.14 8.05
N ILE A 97 -5.52 7.50 9.27
CA ILE A 97 -6.25 6.62 10.21
C ILE A 97 -7.55 6.10 9.59
N TRP A 98 -8.21 6.93 8.78
CA TRP A 98 -9.44 6.59 8.06
C TRP A 98 -9.27 5.41 7.10
N LEU A 99 -8.07 5.19 6.56
CA LEU A 99 -7.81 4.09 5.64
C LEU A 99 -7.91 2.74 6.34
N LYS A 100 -7.64 2.66 7.65
CA LYS A 100 -7.77 1.42 8.42
C LYS A 100 -9.20 0.86 8.38
N GLY A 101 -10.20 1.75 8.45
CA GLY A 101 -11.62 1.37 8.39
C GLY A 101 -12.13 1.07 6.98
N VAL A 102 -11.46 1.57 5.94
CA VAL A 102 -11.87 1.42 4.53
C VAL A 102 -11.17 0.25 3.86
N ASP A 103 -9.85 0.15 3.99
CA ASP A 103 -9.02 -0.87 3.37
C ASP A 103 -7.85 -1.23 4.29
N ARG A 104 -8.13 -2.15 5.22
CA ARG A 104 -7.19 -2.62 6.24
C ARG A 104 -5.92 -3.24 5.62
N THR A 105 -6.07 -3.99 4.52
CA THR A 105 -4.93 -4.57 3.79
C THR A 105 -4.01 -3.49 3.22
N LEU A 106 -4.56 -2.47 2.56
CA LEU A 106 -3.77 -1.38 2.01
C LEU A 106 -3.14 -0.52 3.10
N PHE A 107 -3.87 -0.27 4.20
CA PHE A 107 -3.34 0.41 5.39
C PHE A 107 -2.07 -0.28 5.89
N TYR A 108 -2.13 -1.59 6.15
CA TYR A 108 -0.95 -2.34 6.63
C TYR A 108 0.14 -2.48 5.58
N ALA A 109 -0.20 -2.56 4.29
CA ALA A 109 0.79 -2.61 3.22
C ALA A 109 1.61 -1.30 3.13
N LEU A 110 0.96 -0.14 3.24
CA LEU A 110 1.63 1.17 3.26
C LEU A 110 2.49 1.35 4.52
N HIS A 111 2.03 0.88 5.68
CA HIS A 111 2.85 0.88 6.91
C HIS A 111 4.14 0.08 6.72
N ARG A 112 4.12 -0.95 5.87
CA ARG A 112 5.27 -1.84 5.59
C ARG A 112 6.19 -1.36 4.48
N ALA A 113 5.82 -0.34 3.71
CA ALA A 113 6.60 0.02 2.53
C ALA A 113 8.05 0.44 2.89
N ASN A 114 8.22 1.10 4.04
CA ASN A 114 9.51 1.63 4.52
C ASN A 114 10.05 0.94 5.80
N THR A 115 9.45 -0.17 6.24
CA THR A 115 9.90 -0.90 7.46
C THR A 115 10.06 -2.39 7.21
N THR A 116 11.02 -2.99 7.92
CA THR A 116 11.37 -4.42 7.82
C THR A 116 10.38 -5.31 8.57
N LYS A 117 9.75 -4.84 9.65
CA LYS A 117 8.76 -5.61 10.43
C LYS A 117 7.36 -5.45 9.84
N GLY A 118 6.72 -6.56 9.43
CA GLY A 118 5.47 -6.52 8.68
C GLY A 118 4.30 -7.25 9.33
N PHE A 119 3.09 -6.71 9.12
CA PHE A 119 1.83 -7.41 9.39
C PHE A 119 1.52 -8.36 8.23
N ILE A 120 1.11 -9.58 8.54
CA ILE A 120 0.82 -10.62 7.54
C ILE A 120 -0.30 -10.18 6.56
N GLU A 121 -1.25 -9.38 7.04
CA GLU A 121 -2.42 -8.90 6.28
C GLU A 121 -2.04 -8.07 5.04
N GLY A 122 -0.93 -7.32 5.10
CA GLY A 122 -0.43 -6.49 4.00
C GLY A 122 0.74 -7.11 3.23
N ALA A 123 1.28 -8.24 3.71
CA ALA A 123 2.53 -8.81 3.21
C ALA A 123 2.45 -9.19 1.73
N GLY A 124 1.31 -9.72 1.28
CA GLY A 124 1.09 -10.12 -0.11
C GLY A 124 1.14 -8.94 -1.09
N VAL A 125 0.60 -7.78 -0.72
CA VAL A 125 0.64 -6.57 -1.58
C VAL A 125 2.06 -6.05 -1.70
N VAL A 126 2.81 -6.04 -0.60
CA VAL A 126 4.21 -5.59 -0.57
C VAL A 126 5.10 -6.53 -1.38
N ALA A 127 4.88 -7.85 -1.29
CA ALA A 127 5.63 -8.82 -2.08
C ALA A 127 5.41 -8.61 -3.59
N VAL A 128 4.17 -8.34 -4.02
CA VAL A 128 3.87 -8.01 -5.43
C VAL A 128 4.53 -6.70 -5.83
N ALA A 129 4.47 -5.65 -5.00
CA ALA A 129 5.12 -4.37 -5.30
C ALA A 129 6.64 -4.50 -5.49
N ARG A 130 7.30 -5.32 -4.65
CA ARG A 130 8.74 -5.60 -4.79
C ARG A 130 9.06 -6.44 -6.03
N ALA A 131 8.22 -7.44 -6.33
CA ALA A 131 8.39 -8.24 -7.54
C ALA A 131 8.20 -7.39 -8.81
N GLU A 132 7.19 -6.51 -8.84
CA GLU A 132 7.00 -5.55 -9.94
C GLU A 132 8.21 -4.61 -10.08
N ALA A 133 8.74 -4.09 -8.96
CA ALA A 133 9.95 -3.26 -8.97
C ALA A 133 11.15 -3.99 -9.58
N GLU A 134 11.38 -5.24 -9.18
CA GLU A 134 12.49 -6.03 -9.68
C GLU A 134 12.32 -6.41 -11.16
N ALA A 135 11.09 -6.72 -11.60
CA ALA A 135 10.82 -6.97 -13.02
C ALA A 135 11.04 -5.73 -13.89
N MET A 136 10.67 -4.55 -13.40
CA MET A 136 10.98 -3.29 -14.08
C MET A 136 12.48 -3.05 -14.17
N ARG A 137 13.23 -3.32 -13.10
CA ARG A 137 14.70 -3.22 -13.08
C ARG A 137 15.37 -4.15 -14.09
N LEU A 138 14.83 -5.36 -14.25
CA LEU A 138 15.35 -6.39 -15.15
C LEU A 138 14.80 -6.29 -16.58
N VAL A 139 14.04 -5.23 -16.92
CA VAL A 139 13.45 -5.00 -18.26
C VAL A 139 12.57 -6.17 -18.72
N PHE A 140 11.93 -6.90 -17.80
CA PHE A 140 10.94 -7.90 -18.17
C PHE A 140 9.60 -7.20 -18.50
N PRO A 141 9.00 -7.46 -19.67
CA PRO A 141 7.64 -7.01 -19.95
C PRO A 141 6.69 -7.56 -18.88
N ALA A 142 5.97 -6.65 -18.21
CA ALA A 142 4.94 -6.87 -17.18
C ALA A 142 4.71 -8.34 -16.80
N LEU A 143 5.35 -8.76 -15.70
CA LEU A 143 5.28 -10.10 -15.06
C LEU A 143 4.00 -10.88 -15.40
N ASN A 144 4.18 -12.01 -16.07
CA ASN A 144 3.14 -13.00 -16.33
C ASN A 144 2.56 -13.51 -14.98
N PRO A 145 1.22 -13.53 -14.79
CA PRO A 145 0.58 -13.97 -13.54
C PRO A 145 0.98 -15.38 -13.07
N VAL A 146 1.46 -16.24 -13.98
CA VAL A 146 1.97 -17.58 -13.64
C VAL A 146 3.27 -17.51 -12.83
N LEU A 147 4.18 -16.59 -13.15
CA LEU A 147 5.45 -16.41 -12.44
C LEU A 147 5.24 -15.83 -11.04
N MET A 148 4.22 -14.97 -10.86
CA MET A 148 3.87 -14.41 -9.54
C MET A 148 3.33 -15.45 -8.56
N LYS A 149 2.60 -16.49 -9.01
CA LYS A 149 2.18 -17.60 -8.14
C LYS A 149 3.39 -18.35 -7.57
N ARG A 150 4.43 -18.51 -8.38
CA ARG A 150 5.67 -19.21 -8.00
C ARG A 150 6.51 -18.38 -7.02
N TRP A 151 6.63 -17.07 -7.22
CA TRP A 151 7.38 -16.19 -6.29
C TRP A 151 6.68 -15.95 -4.94
N LYS A 152 5.34 -15.93 -4.90
CA LYS A 152 4.59 -15.90 -3.63
C LYS A 152 4.93 -17.07 -2.71
N ALA A 153 5.22 -18.25 -3.28
CA ALA A 153 5.61 -19.43 -2.52
C ALA A 153 7.03 -19.31 -1.95
N TYR A 154 7.99 -18.74 -2.68
CA TYR A 154 9.38 -18.68 -2.21
C TYR A 154 9.72 -17.44 -1.36
N GLY A 155 9.17 -16.26 -1.68
CA GLY A 155 9.53 -15.00 -0.99
C GLY A 155 8.81 -14.76 0.34
N GLY A 156 7.64 -15.38 0.56
CA GLY A 156 6.89 -15.28 1.82
C GLY A 156 7.37 -16.26 2.90
N ILE A 157 7.93 -17.39 2.49
CA ILE A 157 8.36 -18.45 3.41
C ILE A 157 9.76 -18.16 3.97
N CYS A 158 10.67 -17.56 3.20
CA CYS A 158 12.05 -17.30 3.66
C CYS A 158 12.18 -16.24 4.77
N SER A 159 11.18 -15.41 5.06
CA SER A 159 11.27 -14.42 6.15
C SER A 159 10.67 -14.88 7.47
N VAL A 160 9.75 -15.85 7.47
CA VAL A 160 9.09 -16.31 8.71
C VAL A 160 9.85 -17.49 9.32
N SER A 161 10.46 -18.35 8.49
CA SER A 161 11.23 -19.51 8.97
C SER A 161 12.57 -19.14 9.63
N VAL A 162 13.12 -17.97 9.34
CA VAL A 162 14.45 -17.56 9.88
C VAL A 162 14.34 -16.89 11.27
N LEU A 163 13.13 -16.52 11.72
CA LEU A 163 12.93 -15.83 13.01
C LEU A 163 12.18 -16.66 14.05
N SER A 164 11.70 -17.85 13.71
CA SER A 164 11.27 -18.82 14.72
C SER A 164 12.43 -19.75 14.99
N GLY A 165 13.32 -19.34 15.91
CA GLY A 165 14.15 -20.32 16.63
C GLY A 165 13.20 -21.36 17.21
N MET A 166 13.22 -22.56 16.67
CA MET A 166 12.42 -23.67 17.17
C MET A 166 12.94 -23.98 18.58
N ASN A 167 12.18 -23.60 19.60
CA ASN A 167 12.38 -24.11 20.94
C ASN A 167 12.31 -25.64 20.88
N HIS A 168 13.29 -26.32 21.47
CA HIS A 168 13.48 -27.78 21.50
C HIS A 168 12.31 -28.60 22.09
N ASN A 169 11.17 -27.99 22.44
CA ASN A 169 10.07 -28.64 23.15
C ASN A 169 8.82 -28.95 22.30
N GLN A 170 8.80 -28.65 21.00
CA GLN A 170 7.65 -28.97 20.12
C GLN A 170 7.83 -30.22 19.25
N ILE A 171 8.95 -30.95 19.38
CA ILE A 171 9.21 -32.19 18.63
C ILE A 171 8.72 -33.44 19.39
N ALA A 172 8.39 -33.33 20.70
CA ALA A 172 8.24 -34.50 21.57
C ALA A 172 6.79 -34.97 21.85
N THR A 173 5.76 -34.45 21.18
CA THR A 173 4.36 -34.89 21.43
C THR A 173 3.63 -35.12 20.11
N GLY A 174 3.97 -36.22 19.44
CA GLY A 174 3.34 -36.60 18.18
C GLY A 174 3.65 -38.03 17.78
N ASN A 175 3.61 -38.97 18.74
CA ASN A 175 3.49 -40.40 18.47
C ASN A 175 3.17 -41.14 19.77
N ALA A 176 1.89 -41.35 20.05
CA ALA A 176 1.33 -42.49 20.79
C ALA A 176 -0.17 -42.28 21.00
N ALA A 177 -0.99 -42.91 20.16
CA ALA A 177 -2.28 -43.46 20.53
C ALA A 177 -2.73 -44.38 19.39
N SER A 178 -2.41 -45.67 19.56
CA SER A 178 -3.21 -46.76 19.02
C SER A 178 -4.52 -46.87 19.78
#